data_AF-A0C169-F1
#
_entry.id   AF-A0C169-F1
#
_cell.length_a   1.000
_cell.length_b   1.000
_cell.length_c   1.000
_cell.angle_alpha   90.00
_cell.angle_beta   90.00
_cell.angle_gamma   90.00
#
_symmetry.space_group_name_H-M   'P 1'
#
loop_
_entity.id
_entity.type
_entity.pdbx_description
1 polymer ?
#
loop_
_entity_poly.entity_id
_entity_poly.type
_entity_poly.pdbx_seq_one_letter_code
_entity_poly.pdbx_strand_id
1 'polypeptide(L)'
;MPNYMNQAEIAKDWKQKKEAIDWLCTFAKKEAQALNGHKYSNKFLDLLCKLIDDGNKNIALYTCEQFIQLVEPLKLPLQNNYVNIWNGVFKVVSSTNNSVRQSAESLFHELMIHIDIQYSLPQIQHLILYGPAKSKGIAITMLANFVQQFYDERPQLVVKHLVPLAKKLQEEQKPDIKIASQKLFQALVSTCPNDVAHLKLLK
;
A
#
# COMPACT_ATOMS: atom_id res chain seq x y z
N MET A 1 -1.79 -17.46 -19.46
CA MET A 1 -2.10 -16.20 -18.74
C MET A 1 -3.45 -15.59 -19.11
N PRO A 2 -3.80 -15.28 -20.38
CA PRO A 2 -5.03 -14.54 -20.69
C PRO A 2 -6.33 -15.25 -20.27
N ASN A 3 -6.42 -16.57 -20.47
CA ASN A 3 -7.59 -17.36 -20.08
C ASN A 3 -7.82 -17.31 -18.57
N TYR A 4 -6.76 -17.46 -17.77
CA TYR A 4 -6.85 -17.38 -16.31
C TYR A 4 -7.14 -15.96 -15.82
N MET A 5 -6.61 -14.92 -16.47
CA MET A 5 -6.99 -13.53 -16.16
C MET A 5 -8.48 -13.30 -16.39
N ASN A 6 -9.01 -13.78 -17.52
CA ASN A 6 -10.44 -13.71 -17.80
C ASN A 6 -11.26 -14.47 -16.74
N GLN A 7 -10.89 -15.72 -16.45
CA GLN A 7 -11.57 -16.55 -15.46
C GLN A 7 -11.60 -15.88 -14.07
N ALA A 8 -10.48 -15.34 -13.60
CA ALA A 8 -10.41 -14.62 -12.33
C ALA A 8 -11.32 -13.38 -12.31
N GLU A 9 -11.50 -12.71 -13.46
CA GLU A 9 -12.29 -11.51 -13.58
C GLU A 9 -13.81 -11.77 -13.68
N ILE A 10 -14.24 -12.74 -14.50
CA ILE A 10 -15.65 -12.91 -14.89
C ILE A 10 -16.35 -14.12 -14.27
N ALA A 11 -15.62 -15.08 -13.69
CA ALA A 11 -16.25 -16.29 -13.16
C ALA A 11 -17.22 -15.95 -12.03
N LYS A 12 -18.43 -16.53 -12.07
CA LYS A 12 -19.43 -16.34 -11.00
C LYS A 12 -19.12 -17.18 -9.77
N ASP A 13 -18.53 -18.36 -9.96
CA ASP A 13 -18.08 -19.22 -8.87
C ASP A 13 -16.76 -18.70 -8.31
N TRP A 14 -16.76 -18.35 -7.03
CA TRP A 14 -15.57 -17.88 -6.33
C TRP A 14 -14.48 -18.95 -6.25
N LYS A 15 -14.82 -20.26 -6.31
CA LYS A 15 -13.80 -21.31 -6.36
C LYS A 15 -13.02 -21.26 -7.67
N GLN A 16 -13.71 -21.08 -8.80
CA GLN A 16 -13.09 -20.91 -10.10
C GLN A 16 -12.25 -19.63 -10.18
N LYS A 17 -12.72 -18.53 -9.58
CA LYS A 17 -11.88 -17.31 -9.43
C LYS A 17 -10.61 -17.62 -8.65
N LYS A 18 -10.74 -18.28 -7.50
CA LYS A 18 -9.61 -18.63 -6.62
C LYS A 18 -8.58 -19.50 -7.35
N GLU A 19 -9.01 -20.53 -8.06
CA GLU A 19 -8.13 -21.40 -8.87
C GLU A 19 -7.36 -20.61 -9.93
N ALA A 20 -8.01 -19.65 -10.59
CA ALA A 20 -7.36 -18.81 -11.58
C ALA A 20 -6.33 -17.86 -10.94
N ILE A 21 -6.65 -17.28 -9.78
CA ILE A 21 -5.72 -16.44 -9.00
C ILE A 21 -4.51 -17.28 -8.55
N ASP A 22 -4.74 -18.48 -8.04
CA ASP A 22 -3.68 -19.41 -7.62
C ASP A 22 -2.71 -19.72 -8.76
N TRP A 23 -3.24 -20.06 -9.94
CA TRP A 23 -2.43 -20.33 -11.12
C TRP A 23 -1.62 -19.10 -11.54
N LEU A 24 -2.26 -17.92 -11.60
CA LEU A 24 -1.60 -16.67 -12.02
C LEU A 24 -0.49 -16.27 -11.04
N CYS A 25 -0.73 -16.39 -9.73
CA CYS A 25 0.24 -16.03 -8.71
C CYS A 25 1.40 -17.03 -8.67
N THR A 26 1.13 -18.32 -8.83
CA THR A 26 2.16 -19.36 -8.95
C THR A 26 3.04 -19.14 -10.17
N PHE A 27 2.42 -18.85 -11.33
CA PHE A 27 3.14 -18.49 -12.55
C PHE A 27 4.00 -17.24 -12.33
N ALA A 28 3.45 -16.19 -11.73
CA ALA A 28 4.14 -14.93 -11.51
C ALA A 28 5.34 -15.06 -10.55
N LYS A 29 5.25 -15.90 -9.50
CA LYS A 29 6.37 -16.21 -8.61
C LYS A 29 7.51 -16.90 -9.37
N LYS A 30 7.17 -17.90 -10.19
CA LYS A 30 8.15 -18.70 -10.93
C LYS A 30 8.83 -17.92 -12.05
N GLU A 31 8.05 -17.11 -12.77
CA GLU A 31 8.46 -16.42 -14.00
C GLU A 31 8.57 -14.89 -13.78
N ALA A 32 8.91 -14.45 -12.56
CA ALA A 32 8.92 -13.04 -12.17
C ALA A 32 9.77 -12.15 -13.09
N GLN A 33 10.94 -12.65 -13.50
CA GLN A 33 11.82 -11.94 -14.43
C GLN A 33 11.20 -11.83 -15.82
N ALA A 34 10.55 -12.90 -16.30
CA ALA A 34 9.89 -12.91 -17.61
C ALA A 34 8.65 -12.00 -17.65
N LEU A 35 8.07 -11.66 -16.50
CA LEU A 35 7.00 -10.67 -16.40
C LEU A 35 7.50 -9.23 -16.51
N ASN A 36 8.79 -8.96 -16.30
CA ASN A 36 9.32 -7.60 -16.42
C ASN A 36 9.27 -7.13 -17.88
N GLY A 37 8.49 -6.09 -18.16
CA GLY A 37 8.27 -5.58 -19.52
C GLY A 37 7.36 -6.45 -20.40
N HIS A 38 6.77 -7.52 -19.87
CA HIS A 38 5.85 -8.36 -20.64
C HIS A 38 4.52 -7.66 -20.92
N LYS A 39 3.95 -7.84 -22.11
CA LYS A 39 2.71 -7.14 -22.55
C LYS A 39 1.48 -7.37 -21.64
N TYR A 40 1.49 -8.38 -20.78
CA TYR A 40 0.41 -8.68 -19.84
C TYR A 40 0.74 -8.33 -18.39
N SER A 41 1.92 -7.79 -18.08
CA SER A 41 2.33 -7.49 -16.70
C SER A 41 1.38 -6.48 -16.04
N ASN A 42 1.13 -5.34 -16.70
CA ASN A 42 0.24 -4.30 -16.19
C ASN A 42 -1.19 -4.84 -16.02
N LYS A 43 -1.71 -5.56 -17.03
CA LYS A 43 -3.05 -6.16 -16.96
C LYS A 43 -3.19 -7.14 -15.79
N PHE A 44 -2.15 -7.93 -15.51
CA PHE A 44 -2.13 -8.84 -14.37
C PHE A 44 -2.13 -8.08 -13.04
N LEU A 45 -1.31 -7.04 -12.92
CA LEU A 45 -1.24 -6.22 -11.71
C LEU A 45 -2.52 -5.42 -11.47
N ASP A 46 -3.12 -4.85 -12.53
CA ASP A 46 -4.43 -4.20 -12.48
C ASP A 46 -5.52 -5.18 -12.02
N LEU A 47 -5.48 -6.42 -12.52
CA LEU A 47 -6.38 -7.48 -12.09
C LEU A 47 -6.22 -7.79 -10.59
N LEU A 48 -4.99 -7.91 -10.07
CA LEU A 48 -4.77 -8.10 -8.64
C LEU A 48 -5.31 -6.90 -7.83
N CYS A 49 -5.05 -5.67 -8.28
CA CYS A 49 -5.54 -4.46 -7.62
C CYS A 49 -7.08 -4.37 -7.62
N LYS A 50 -7.74 -4.91 -8.66
CA LYS A 50 -9.20 -5.06 -8.69
C LYS A 50 -9.69 -6.11 -7.71
N LEU A 51 -9.00 -7.26 -7.64
CA LEU A 51 -9.44 -8.42 -6.88
C LEU A 51 -9.20 -8.30 -5.37
N ILE A 52 -8.24 -7.49 -4.91
CA ILE A 52 -8.10 -7.17 -3.47
C ILE A 52 -9.31 -6.41 -2.91
N ASP A 53 -10.14 -5.83 -3.78
CA ASP A 53 -11.39 -5.14 -3.45
C ASP A 53 -12.60 -5.87 -4.06
N ASP A 54 -12.51 -7.17 -4.31
CA ASP A 54 -13.62 -7.96 -4.84
C ASP A 54 -14.80 -7.98 -3.85
N GLY A 55 -16.03 -7.89 -4.37
CA GLY A 55 -17.25 -7.93 -3.57
C GLY A 55 -17.40 -9.24 -2.78
N ASN A 56 -16.75 -10.32 -3.20
CA ASN A 56 -16.61 -11.53 -2.42
C ASN A 56 -15.39 -11.46 -1.48
N LYS A 57 -15.65 -11.37 -0.18
CA LYS A 57 -14.60 -11.30 0.86
C LYS A 57 -13.56 -12.43 0.81
N ASN A 58 -13.92 -13.63 0.37
CA ASN A 58 -12.97 -14.76 0.28
C ASN A 58 -11.98 -14.53 -0.86
N ILE A 59 -12.42 -13.90 -1.96
CA ILE A 59 -11.56 -13.52 -3.08
C ILE A 59 -10.68 -12.34 -2.69
N ALA A 60 -11.26 -11.31 -2.08
CA ALA A 60 -10.49 -10.17 -1.59
C ALA A 60 -9.38 -10.59 -0.62
N LEU A 61 -9.72 -11.38 0.40
CA LEU A 61 -8.76 -11.90 1.37
C LEU A 61 -7.67 -12.74 0.70
N TYR A 62 -8.07 -13.73 -0.10
CA TYR A 62 -7.12 -14.63 -0.76
C TYR A 62 -6.21 -13.89 -1.74
N THR A 63 -6.74 -12.88 -2.46
CA THR A 63 -5.93 -12.05 -3.35
C THR A 63 -4.93 -11.22 -2.57
N CYS A 64 -5.31 -10.60 -1.45
CA CYS A 64 -4.37 -9.87 -0.59
C CYS A 64 -3.24 -10.80 -0.12
N GLU A 65 -3.57 -12.01 0.36
CA GLU A 65 -2.60 -13.00 0.82
C GLU A 65 -1.65 -13.45 -0.30
N GLN A 66 -2.15 -13.65 -1.52
CA GLN A 66 -1.29 -13.98 -2.65
C GLN A 66 -0.42 -12.79 -3.07
N PHE A 67 -0.96 -11.57 -3.01
CA PHE A 67 -0.23 -10.38 -3.41
C PHE A 67 0.94 -10.07 -2.46
N ILE A 68 0.76 -10.29 -1.14
CA ILE A 68 1.85 -10.23 -0.15
C ILE A 68 3.05 -11.06 -0.62
N GLN A 69 2.81 -12.31 -1.03
CA GLN A 69 3.85 -13.23 -1.49
C GLN A 69 4.44 -12.88 -2.87
N LEU A 70 3.91 -11.87 -3.55
CA LEU A 70 4.34 -11.40 -4.86
C LEU A 70 5.11 -10.09 -4.80
N VAL A 71 5.06 -9.35 -3.69
CA VAL A 71 5.67 -8.01 -3.60
C VAL A 71 7.17 -8.07 -3.90
N GLU A 72 7.92 -8.90 -3.18
CA GLU A 72 9.37 -9.01 -3.39
C GLU A 72 9.73 -9.59 -4.78
N PRO A 73 9.17 -10.74 -5.21
CA PRO A 73 9.48 -11.29 -6.55
C PRO A 73 9.17 -10.31 -7.68
N LEU A 74 8.10 -9.52 -7.57
CA LEU A 74 7.65 -8.62 -8.64
C LEU A 74 8.10 -7.17 -8.47
N LYS A 75 8.99 -6.84 -7.53
CA LYS A 75 9.39 -5.44 -7.25
C LYS A 75 9.74 -4.60 -8.50
N LEU A 76 10.37 -5.21 -9.50
CA LEU A 76 10.67 -4.55 -10.79
C LEU A 76 9.41 -4.39 -11.67
N PRO A 77 8.68 -5.47 -12.03
CA PRO A 77 7.40 -5.36 -12.73
C PRO A 77 6.36 -4.41 -12.09
N LEU A 78 6.36 -4.29 -10.76
CA LEU A 78 5.42 -3.44 -10.02
C LEU A 78 5.64 -1.95 -10.30
N GLN A 79 6.83 -1.52 -10.71
CA GLN A 79 7.18 -0.10 -10.88
C GLN A 79 6.22 0.65 -11.78
N ASN A 80 5.77 0.02 -12.86
CA ASN A 80 4.84 0.63 -13.82
C ASN A 80 3.42 0.80 -13.28
N ASN A 81 3.09 0.16 -12.15
CA ASN A 81 1.73 0.14 -11.58
C ASN A 81 1.69 0.62 -10.13
N TYR A 82 2.77 1.17 -9.58
CA TYR A 82 2.81 1.59 -8.17
C TYR A 82 1.65 2.49 -7.76
N VAL A 83 1.24 3.42 -8.64
CA VAL A 83 0.09 4.29 -8.37
C VAL A 83 -1.19 3.47 -8.19
N ASN A 84 -1.47 2.53 -9.09
CA ASN A 84 -2.67 1.68 -9.03
C ASN A 84 -2.63 0.76 -7.80
N ILE A 85 -1.47 0.22 -7.48
CA ILE A 85 -1.26 -0.66 -6.32
C ILE A 85 -1.52 0.11 -5.03
N TRP A 86 -0.87 1.25 -4.84
CA TRP A 86 -1.07 2.07 -3.65
C TRP A 86 -2.53 2.53 -3.52
N ASN A 87 -3.18 2.92 -4.62
CA ASN A 87 -4.60 3.29 -4.61
C ASN A 87 -5.50 2.12 -4.17
N GLY A 88 -5.27 0.93 -4.72
CA GLY A 88 -6.02 -0.28 -4.39
C GLY A 88 -5.84 -0.67 -2.93
N VAL A 89 -4.59 -0.74 -2.46
CA VAL A 89 -4.28 -1.10 -1.07
C VAL A 89 -4.83 -0.05 -0.10
N PHE A 90 -4.66 1.24 -0.39
CA PHE A 90 -5.15 2.33 0.45
C PHE A 90 -6.69 2.32 0.57
N LYS A 91 -7.41 1.87 -0.46
CA LYS A 91 -8.85 1.66 -0.36
C LYS A 91 -9.17 0.53 0.62
N VAL A 92 -8.50 -0.62 0.47
CA VAL A 92 -8.85 -1.88 1.15
C VAL A 92 -8.40 -1.90 2.62
N VAL A 93 -7.37 -1.16 3.02
CA VAL A 93 -6.98 -1.01 4.45
C VAL A 93 -8.10 -0.42 5.31
N SER A 94 -9.13 0.18 4.72
CA SER A 94 -10.30 0.68 5.44
C SER A 94 -11.51 -0.27 5.45
N SER A 95 -11.35 -1.49 4.91
CA SER A 95 -12.42 -2.48 4.74
C SER A 95 -13.21 -2.71 6.04
N THR A 96 -14.52 -2.91 5.90
CA THR A 96 -15.40 -3.27 7.01
C THR A 96 -15.21 -4.73 7.43
N ASN A 97 -14.64 -5.57 6.57
CA ASN A 97 -14.25 -6.93 6.92
C ASN A 97 -12.88 -6.92 7.61
N ASN A 98 -12.84 -7.40 8.86
CA ASN A 98 -11.61 -7.38 9.67
C ASN A 98 -10.47 -8.20 9.06
N SER A 99 -10.75 -9.39 8.50
CA SER A 99 -9.71 -10.25 7.93
C SER A 99 -9.12 -9.65 6.65
N VAL A 100 -9.98 -9.11 5.76
CA VAL A 100 -9.53 -8.40 4.55
C VAL A 100 -8.71 -7.17 4.94
N ARG A 101 -9.17 -6.41 5.94
CA ARG A 101 -8.44 -5.24 6.45
C ARG A 101 -7.06 -5.60 6.98
N GLN A 102 -6.95 -6.61 7.86
CA GLN A 102 -5.67 -7.08 8.40
C GLN A 102 -4.73 -7.54 7.29
N SER A 103 -5.23 -8.29 6.31
CA SER A 103 -4.42 -8.73 5.17
C SER A 103 -3.96 -7.55 4.30
N ALA A 104 -4.81 -6.53 4.10
CA ALA A 104 -4.42 -5.30 3.40
C ALA A 104 -3.41 -4.46 4.17
N GLU A 105 -3.48 -4.41 5.51
CA GLU A 105 -2.46 -3.79 6.35
C GLU A 105 -1.11 -4.53 6.21
N SER A 106 -1.11 -5.87 6.20
CA SER A 106 0.10 -6.66 5.91
C SER A 106 0.64 -6.40 4.50
N LEU A 107 -0.22 -6.31 3.49
CA LEU A 107 0.18 -5.96 2.12
C LEU A 107 0.79 -4.55 2.05
N PHE A 108 0.18 -3.57 2.72
CA PHE A 108 0.74 -2.22 2.82
C PHE A 108 2.13 -2.27 3.47
N HIS A 109 2.31 -3.05 4.54
CA HIS A 109 3.60 -3.24 5.20
C HIS A 109 4.66 -3.84 4.26
N GLU A 110 4.34 -4.91 3.53
CA GLU A 110 5.26 -5.51 2.55
C GLU A 110 5.66 -4.54 1.44
N LEU A 111 4.71 -3.74 0.95
CA LEU A 111 4.99 -2.71 -0.05
C LEU A 111 5.97 -1.66 0.51
N MET A 112 5.84 -1.28 1.78
CA MET A 112 6.76 -0.33 2.43
C MET A 112 8.17 -0.88 2.60
N ILE A 113 8.32 -2.19 2.78
CA ILE A 113 9.63 -2.86 2.90
C ILE A 113 10.33 -2.95 1.54
N HIS A 114 9.60 -3.35 0.50
CA HIS A 114 10.21 -3.78 -0.75
C HIS A 114 10.14 -2.75 -1.88
N ILE A 115 9.24 -1.77 -1.82
CA ILE A 115 9.18 -0.68 -2.80
C ILE A 115 10.06 0.47 -2.34
N ASP A 116 10.96 0.86 -3.23
CA ASP A 116 11.84 2.00 -3.04
C ASP A 116 11.07 3.29 -2.63
N ILE A 117 11.54 3.90 -1.55
CA ILE A 117 10.92 5.05 -0.89
C ILE A 117 10.76 6.28 -1.80
N GLN A 118 11.56 6.39 -2.87
CA GLN A 118 11.41 7.44 -3.88
C GLN A 118 10.06 7.37 -4.60
N TYR A 119 9.47 6.18 -4.73
CA TYR A 119 8.17 5.99 -5.35
C TYR A 119 7.04 5.88 -4.32
N SER A 120 7.31 5.27 -3.15
CA SER A 120 6.32 5.09 -2.09
C SER A 120 5.92 6.41 -1.43
N LEU A 121 6.89 7.24 -1.00
CA LEU A 121 6.60 8.42 -0.19
C LEU A 121 5.73 9.48 -0.88
N PRO A 122 5.99 9.88 -2.15
CA PRO A 122 5.12 10.85 -2.83
C PRO A 122 3.67 10.36 -2.95
N GLN A 123 3.49 9.07 -3.25
CA GLN A 123 2.17 8.48 -3.45
C GLN A 123 1.40 8.34 -2.13
N ILE A 124 2.06 7.86 -1.07
CA ILE A 124 1.46 7.76 0.26
C ILE A 124 1.12 9.14 0.80
N GLN A 125 2.00 10.13 0.62
CA GLN A 125 1.72 11.51 0.98
C GLN A 125 0.46 12.03 0.28
N HIS A 126 0.35 11.81 -1.04
CA HIS A 126 -0.84 12.20 -1.80
C HIS A 126 -2.11 11.54 -1.26
N LEU A 127 -2.07 10.23 -1.02
CA LEU A 127 -3.21 9.47 -0.50
C LEU A 127 -3.63 9.90 0.90
N ILE A 128 -2.68 10.21 1.78
CA ILE A 128 -3.00 10.74 3.12
C ILE A 128 -3.64 12.13 3.03
N LEU A 129 -3.18 12.99 2.11
CA LEU A 129 -3.74 14.33 1.96
C LEU A 129 -5.14 14.31 1.35
N TYR A 130 -5.41 13.44 0.37
CA TYR A 130 -6.60 13.54 -0.47
C TYR A 130 -7.52 12.32 -0.43
N GLY A 131 -7.12 11.21 0.19
CA GLY A 131 -7.89 9.96 0.24
C GLY A 131 -9.01 9.91 1.29
N PRO A 132 -9.70 8.78 1.44
CA PRO A 132 -10.79 8.62 2.41
C PRO A 132 -10.31 8.69 3.86
N ALA A 133 -11.05 9.40 4.73
CA ALA A 133 -10.64 9.69 6.10
C ALA A 133 -10.25 8.45 6.94
N LYS A 134 -11.00 7.35 6.81
CA LYS A 134 -10.71 6.10 7.52
C LYS A 134 -9.37 5.48 7.08
N SER A 135 -9.11 5.42 5.78
CA SER A 135 -7.83 4.96 5.24
C SER A 135 -6.67 5.85 5.66
N LYS A 136 -6.87 7.18 5.71
CA LYS A 136 -5.84 8.13 6.15
C LYS A 136 -5.31 7.80 7.54
N GLY A 137 -6.19 7.63 8.54
CA GLY A 137 -5.76 7.37 9.92
C GLY A 137 -4.90 6.10 10.04
N ILE A 138 -5.31 5.03 9.35
CA ILE A 138 -4.57 3.76 9.32
C ILE A 138 -3.22 3.94 8.63
N ALA A 139 -3.19 4.53 7.43
CA ALA A 139 -1.97 4.74 6.67
C ALA A 139 -0.97 5.67 7.38
N ILE A 140 -1.42 6.73 8.06
CA ILE A 140 -0.57 7.60 8.88
C ILE A 140 0.07 6.78 10.02
N THR A 141 -0.71 5.94 10.70
CA THR A 141 -0.24 5.11 11.81
C THR A 141 0.80 4.09 11.35
N MET A 142 0.61 3.51 10.17
CA MET A 142 1.56 2.59 9.54
C MET A 142 2.83 3.32 9.10
N LEU A 143 2.69 4.45 8.41
CA LEU A 143 3.82 5.28 7.96
C LEU A 143 4.71 5.72 9.13
N ALA A 144 4.11 6.06 10.27
CA ALA A 144 4.85 6.41 11.49
C ALA A 144 5.83 5.31 11.95
N ASN A 145 5.50 4.03 11.72
CA ASN A 145 6.38 2.92 12.10
C ASN A 145 7.62 2.79 11.19
N PHE A 146 7.60 3.40 10.00
CA PHE A 146 8.69 3.30 9.01
C PHE A 146 9.56 4.56 8.94
N VAL A 147 9.23 5.63 9.67
CA VAL A 147 9.96 6.91 9.59
C VAL A 147 11.45 6.74 9.83
N GLN A 148 11.84 6.01 10.88
CA GLN A 148 13.25 5.78 11.20
C GLN A 148 13.97 5.03 10.07
N GLN A 149 13.41 3.90 9.63
CA GLN A 149 13.97 3.09 8.53
C GLN A 149 14.14 3.93 7.25
N PHE A 150 13.14 4.73 6.89
CA PHE A 150 13.21 5.58 5.70
C PHE A 150 14.21 6.71 5.82
N TYR A 151 14.38 7.25 7.03
CA TYR A 151 15.36 8.29 7.28
C TYR A 151 16.78 7.71 7.21
N ASP A 152 17.01 6.52 7.77
CA ASP A 152 18.29 5.82 7.68
C ASP A 152 18.66 5.52 6.22
N GLU A 153 17.67 5.24 5.35
CA GLU A 153 17.89 5.00 3.92
C GLU A 153 18.14 6.30 3.13
N ARG A 154 17.20 7.27 3.16
CA ARG A 154 17.29 8.55 2.43
C ARG A 154 16.66 9.70 3.24
N PRO A 155 17.41 10.35 4.14
CA PRO A 155 16.91 11.44 4.99
C PRO A 155 16.19 12.54 4.21
N GLN A 156 16.75 12.92 3.06
CA GLN A 156 16.24 14.00 2.20
C GLN A 156 14.82 13.73 1.69
N LEU A 157 14.44 12.47 1.45
CA LEU A 157 13.09 12.13 1.00
C LEU A 157 12.09 12.19 2.15
N VAL A 158 12.50 11.76 3.35
CA VAL A 158 11.69 11.91 4.56
C VAL A 158 11.42 13.38 4.84
N VAL A 159 12.46 14.23 4.84
CA VAL A 159 12.29 15.66 5.06
C VAL A 159 11.41 16.29 3.98
N LYS A 160 11.61 15.94 2.71
CA LYS A 160 10.84 16.48 1.59
C LYS A 160 9.35 16.10 1.63
N HIS A 161 9.01 14.89 2.04
CA HIS A 161 7.64 14.37 1.95
C HIS A 161 6.90 14.33 3.28
N LEU A 162 7.55 13.90 4.36
CA LEU A 162 6.89 13.66 5.65
C LEU A 162 6.80 14.91 6.52
N VAL A 163 7.77 15.82 6.47
CA VAL A 163 7.72 17.07 7.26
C VAL A 163 6.58 17.99 6.76
N PRO A 164 6.41 18.26 5.45
CA PRO A 164 5.26 19.01 4.97
C PRO A 164 3.93 18.30 5.20
N LEU A 165 3.92 16.96 5.15
CA LEU A 165 2.73 16.18 5.47
C LEU A 165 2.33 16.37 6.94
N ALA A 166 3.27 16.22 7.87
CA ALA A 166 3.03 16.43 9.30
C ALA A 166 2.51 17.84 9.58
N LYS A 167 3.08 18.86 8.94
CA LYS A 167 2.60 20.25 9.04
C LYS A 167 1.14 20.38 8.62
N LYS A 168 0.76 19.85 7.44
CA LYS A 168 -0.62 19.89 6.97
C LYS A 168 -1.58 19.11 7.88
N LEU A 169 -1.13 17.99 8.44
CA LEU A 169 -1.93 17.18 9.36
C LEU A 169 -2.22 17.88 10.69
N GLN A 170 -1.48 18.93 11.07
CA GLN A 170 -1.81 19.75 12.26
C GLN A 170 -3.11 20.55 12.09
N GLU A 171 -3.51 20.82 10.85
CA GLU A 171 -4.72 21.56 10.52
C GLU A 171 -5.97 20.66 10.57
N GLU A 172 -5.79 19.32 10.58
CA GLU A 172 -6.89 18.37 10.59
C GLU A 172 -7.65 18.35 11.91
N GLN A 173 -8.98 18.32 11.82
CA GLN A 173 -9.87 18.42 12.99
C GLN A 173 -10.44 17.08 13.44
N LYS A 174 -10.40 16.05 12.58
CA LYS A 174 -10.96 14.73 12.88
C LYS A 174 -10.15 14.03 13.98
N PRO A 175 -10.78 13.58 15.09
CA PRO A 175 -10.07 12.97 16.22
C PRO A 175 -9.16 11.80 15.84
N ASP A 176 -9.64 10.86 15.03
CA ASP A 176 -8.85 9.68 14.62
C ASP A 176 -7.61 10.08 13.81
N ILE A 177 -7.72 11.11 12.97
CA ILE A 177 -6.60 11.64 12.20
C ILE A 177 -5.63 12.39 13.12
N LYS A 178 -6.11 13.15 14.09
CA LYS A 178 -5.25 13.82 15.09
C LYS A 178 -4.40 12.80 15.86
N ILE A 179 -4.99 11.72 16.35
CA ILE A 179 -4.28 10.66 17.09
C ILE A 179 -3.20 10.03 16.21
N ALA A 180 -3.55 9.65 14.98
CA ALA A 180 -2.57 9.08 14.05
C ALA A 180 -1.45 10.09 13.72
N SER A 181 -1.80 11.35 13.53
CA SER A 181 -0.86 12.44 13.20
C SER A 181 0.10 12.73 14.35
N GLN A 182 -0.35 12.64 15.60
CA GLN A 182 0.51 12.72 16.78
C GLN A 182 1.57 11.61 16.76
N LYS A 183 1.19 10.37 16.39
CA LYS A 183 2.14 9.26 16.28
C LYS A 183 3.20 9.52 15.20
N LEU A 184 2.78 9.98 14.02
CA LEU A 184 3.71 10.36 12.95
C LEU A 184 4.63 11.51 13.39
N PHE A 185 4.08 12.50 14.09
CA PHE A 185 4.84 13.64 14.60
C PHE A 185 5.91 13.21 15.61
N GLN A 186 5.53 12.36 16.58
CA GLN A 186 6.47 11.80 17.55
C GLN A 186 7.59 11.01 16.87
N ALA A 187 7.26 10.20 15.85
CA ALA A 187 8.26 9.46 15.10
C ALA A 187 9.25 10.41 14.40
N LEU A 188 8.78 11.50 13.79
CA LEU A 188 9.63 12.51 13.16
C LEU A 188 10.48 13.29 14.16
N VAL A 189 9.94 13.67 15.33
CA VAL A 189 10.71 14.35 16.38
C VAL A 189 11.83 13.47 16.89
N SER A 190 11.59 12.18 17.09
CA SER A 190 12.60 11.23 17.54
C SER A 190 13.67 10.98 16.48
N THR A 191 13.30 10.99 15.19
CA THR A 191 14.19 10.62 14.08
C THR A 191 14.98 11.81 13.54
N CYS A 192 14.34 12.96 13.35
CA CYS A 192 14.90 14.13 12.69
C CYS A 192 14.51 15.45 13.40
N PRO A 193 14.89 15.63 14.68
CA PRO A 193 14.41 16.73 15.53
C PRO A 193 14.71 18.13 14.96
N ASN A 194 15.88 18.31 14.34
CA ASN A 194 16.28 19.58 13.75
C ASN A 194 15.39 19.98 12.57
N ASP A 195 14.95 19.01 11.77
CA ASP A 195 14.10 19.23 10.61
C ASP A 195 12.65 19.56 10.99
N VAL A 196 12.21 19.16 12.19
CA VAL A 196 10.84 19.40 12.69
C VAL A 196 10.73 20.41 13.82
N ALA A 197 11.82 21.08 14.21
CA ALA A 197 11.83 22.03 15.32
C ALA A 197 10.81 23.19 15.18
N HIS A 198 10.44 23.53 13.95
CA HIS A 198 9.46 24.57 13.64
C HIS A 198 7.99 24.11 13.75
N LEU A 199 7.75 22.81 13.91
CA LEU A 199 6.42 22.24 14.05
C LEU A 199 6.04 22.18 15.53
N LYS A 200 4.84 22.67 15.87
CA LYS A 200 4.34 22.67 17.26
C LYS A 200 3.85 21.26 17.63
N LEU A 201 4.20 20.77 18.82
CA LEU A 201 3.56 19.57 19.38
C LEU A 201 2.04 19.78 19.44
N LEU A 202 1.28 18.83 18.87
CA LEU A 202 -0.17 18.79 18.99
C LEU A 202 -0.51 18.46 20.45
N LYS A 203 -0.99 19.48 21.18
CA LYS A 203 -1.52 19.34 22.54
C LYS A 203 -2.83 18.57 22.55
#